data_AF-A0A1Z4C4F0-F1
#
_entry.id   AF-A0A1Z4C4F0-F1
#
_cell.length_a   1.000
_cell.length_b   1.000
_cell.length_c   1.000
_cell.angle_alpha   90.00
_cell.angle_beta   90.00
_cell.angle_gamma   90.00
#
_symmetry.space_group_name_H-M   'P 1'
#
loop_
_entity.id
_entity.type
_entity.pdbx_description
1 polymer ?
#
loop_
_entity_poly.entity_id
_entity_poly.type
_entity_poly.pdbx_seq_one_letter_code
_entity_poly.pdbx_strand_id
1 'polypeptide(L)'
;MALAEVVAFVDDDDTVEPDALRLGLAALAQSGAGVAFTNEVKAFADGSEIRHHKAGCTYEMATDSQGIIHSLALIRTAAVSGLSFGLASRYGVDSEWVMKTEAALLHGAVHVPMFGYRWTQHANQHHCLSDQVEKRTHSREKISAAMRLWGGNRGVIPVYGG
;
A
#
# COMPACT_ATOMS: atom_id res chain seq x y z
N MET A 1 26.08 7.98 4.40
CA MET A 1 24.69 7.81 4.86
C MET A 1 24.34 6.36 4.68
N ALA A 2 24.17 5.59 5.76
CA ALA A 2 23.51 4.30 5.67
C ALA A 2 22.04 4.58 5.33
N LEU A 3 21.54 4.06 4.21
CA LEU A 3 20.11 4.07 3.99
C LEU A 3 19.50 3.31 5.18
N ALA A 4 18.63 3.97 5.95
CA ALA A 4 17.70 3.25 6.81
C ALA A 4 17.05 2.15 5.95
N GLU A 5 16.96 0.94 6.48
CA GLU A 5 16.47 -0.21 5.74
C GLU A 5 15.09 0.10 5.15
N VAL A 6 14.95 -0.10 3.84
CA VAL A 6 13.71 0.09 3.09
C VAL A 6 13.28 -1.28 2.57
N VAL A 7 12.01 -1.61 2.78
CA VAL A 7 11.42 -2.88 2.35
C VAL A 7 10.30 -2.63 1.34
N ALA A 8 10.13 -3.55 0.42
CA ALA A 8 8.98 -3.63 -0.48
C ALA A 8 8.47 -5.07 -0.51
N PHE A 9 7.15 -5.24 -0.54
CA PHE A 9 6.50 -6.53 -0.74
C PHE A 9 6.15 -6.65 -2.22
N VAL A 10 6.48 -7.80 -2.80
CA VAL A 10 6.21 -8.14 -4.20
C VAL A 10 5.72 -9.58 -4.20
N ASP A 11 4.51 -9.78 -4.73
CA ASP A 11 3.94 -11.12 -4.86
C ASP A 11 4.70 -11.91 -5.94
N ASP A 12 4.75 -13.23 -5.81
CA ASP A 12 5.62 -14.11 -6.61
C ASP A 12 5.18 -14.23 -8.08
N ASP A 13 3.94 -13.82 -8.36
CA ASP A 13 3.29 -13.82 -9.66
C ASP A 13 3.11 -12.41 -10.26
N ASP A 14 3.60 -11.38 -9.58
CA ASP A 14 3.51 -9.99 -10.00
C ASP A 14 4.83 -9.48 -10.58
N THR A 15 4.79 -8.34 -11.28
CA THR A 15 5.98 -7.75 -11.90
C THR A 15 6.17 -6.29 -11.48
N VAL A 16 7.42 -5.95 -11.16
CA VAL A 16 7.85 -4.58 -10.88
C VAL A 16 8.39 -3.95 -12.16
N GLU A 17 7.87 -2.77 -12.51
CA GLU A 17 8.32 -2.04 -13.69
C GLU A 17 9.76 -1.52 -13.53
N PRO A 18 10.52 -1.41 -14.62
CA PRO A 18 11.83 -0.78 -14.60
C PRO A 18 11.77 0.60 -13.93
N ASP A 19 12.84 0.96 -13.21
CA ASP A 19 12.96 2.19 -12.44
C ASP A 19 11.99 2.39 -11.26
N ALA A 20 10.95 1.56 -11.08
CA ALA A 20 9.97 1.79 -10.01
C ALA A 20 10.60 1.82 -8.61
N LEU A 21 11.52 0.90 -8.32
CA LEU A 21 12.29 0.89 -7.08
C LEU A 21 13.21 2.11 -6.96
N ARG A 22 13.91 2.48 -8.03
CA ARG A 22 14.83 3.63 -8.04
C ARG A 22 14.10 4.94 -7.77
N LEU A 23 12.96 5.15 -8.43
CA LEU A 23 12.11 6.32 -8.25
C LEU A 23 11.45 6.35 -6.87
N GLY A 24 11.00 5.19 -6.37
CA GLY A 24 10.49 5.06 -5.00
C GLY A 24 11.54 5.44 -3.95
N LEU A 25 12.77 4.95 -4.09
CA LEU A 25 13.87 5.30 -3.19
C LEU A 25 14.24 6.79 -3.27
N ALA A 26 14.26 7.36 -4.48
CA ALA A 26 14.49 8.80 -4.67
C ALA A 26 13.39 9.64 -4.02
N ALA A 27 12.12 9.25 -4.20
CA ALA A 27 10.97 9.92 -3.59
C ALA A 27 11.04 9.87 -2.06
N LEU A 28 11.36 8.71 -1.46
CA LEU A 28 11.58 8.58 -0.02
C LEU A 28 12.72 9.47 0.47
N ALA A 29 13.84 9.51 -0.26
CA ALA A 29 15.01 10.30 0.11
C ALA A 29 14.73 11.81 0.06
N GLN A 30 14.00 12.28 -0.95
CA GLN A 30 13.69 13.70 -1.12
C GLN A 30 12.59 14.19 -0.16
N SER A 31 11.54 13.39 0.02
CA SER A 31 10.38 13.78 0.86
C SER A 31 10.62 13.58 2.36
N GLY A 32 11.49 12.64 2.73
CA GLY A 32 11.60 12.18 4.12
C GLY A 32 10.41 11.33 4.59
N ALA A 33 9.47 10.99 3.70
CA ALA A 33 8.27 10.20 4.02
C ALA A 33 8.62 8.80 4.53
N GLY A 34 7.69 8.20 5.30
CA GLY A 34 7.78 6.82 5.77
C GLY A 34 7.49 5.79 4.68
N VAL A 35 6.66 6.14 3.69
CA VAL A 35 6.30 5.26 2.58
C VAL A 35 6.26 6.01 1.24
N ALA A 36 6.71 5.36 0.19
CA ALA A 36 6.50 5.78 -1.20
C ALA A 36 5.73 4.69 -1.94
N PHE A 37 4.74 5.05 -2.75
CA PHE A 37 3.93 4.07 -3.50
C PHE A 37 3.68 4.52 -4.94
N THR A 38 3.53 3.56 -5.85
CA THR A 38 3.27 3.81 -7.28
C THR A 38 1.80 3.63 -7.62
N ASN A 39 1.42 3.82 -8.88
CA ASN A 39 0.20 3.25 -9.45
C ASN A 39 0.42 1.77 -9.83
N GLU A 40 -0.66 1.07 -10.14
CA GLU A 40 -0.63 -0.33 -10.58
C GLU A 40 -1.42 -0.57 -11.87
N VAL A 41 -1.02 -1.59 -12.62
CA VAL A 41 -1.75 -2.13 -13.75
C VAL A 41 -2.21 -3.52 -13.38
N LYS A 42 -3.51 -3.77 -13.52
CA LYS A 42 -4.06 -5.12 -13.46
C LYS A 42 -3.90 -5.77 -14.83
N ALA A 43 -3.27 -6.94 -14.87
CA ALA A 43 -2.99 -7.69 -16.09
C ALA A 43 -3.41 -9.16 -15.95
N PHE A 44 -3.62 -9.87 -17.07
CA PHE A 44 -3.72 -11.32 -17.06
C PHE A 44 -2.33 -11.97 -16.98
N ALA A 45 -2.26 -13.26 -16.66
CA ALA A 45 -1.01 -14.02 -16.58
C ALA A 45 -0.21 -14.06 -17.91
N ASP A 46 -0.86 -13.82 -19.05
CA ASP A 46 -0.19 -13.69 -20.35
C ASP A 46 0.39 -12.29 -20.60
N GLY A 47 0.28 -11.39 -19.61
CA GLY A 47 0.74 -10.01 -19.67
C GLY A 47 -0.25 -9.02 -20.28
N SER A 48 -1.41 -9.47 -20.77
CA SER A 48 -2.43 -8.61 -21.36
C SER A 48 -3.05 -7.70 -20.31
N GLU A 49 -3.04 -6.40 -20.54
CA GLU A 49 -3.55 -5.42 -19.58
C GLU A 49 -5.08 -5.43 -19.50
N ILE A 50 -5.59 -5.33 -18.28
CA ILE A 50 -7.03 -5.31 -17.96
C ILE A 50 -7.46 -3.91 -17.58
N ARG A 51 -6.73 -3.29 -16.64
CA ARG A 51 -7.10 -1.98 -16.09
C ARG A 51 -5.90 -1.27 -15.48
N HIS A 52 -5.88 0.04 -15.62
CA HIS A 52 -4.94 0.94 -14.97
C HIS A 52 -5.57 1.52 -13.71
N HIS A 53 -4.92 1.34 -12.56
CA HIS A 53 -5.37 1.83 -11.26
C HIS A 53 -4.43 2.92 -10.76
N LYS A 54 -4.93 4.15 -10.70
CA LYS A 54 -4.22 5.23 -10.00
C LYS A 54 -4.39 5.02 -8.50
N ALA A 55 -3.28 5.04 -7.77
CA ALA A 55 -3.30 4.96 -6.33
C ALA A 55 -4.02 6.18 -5.73
N GLY A 56 -4.59 6.02 -4.54
CA GLY A 56 -5.40 7.07 -3.92
C GLY A 56 -4.59 8.29 -3.52
N CYS A 57 -5.25 9.45 -3.56
CA CYS A 57 -4.58 10.73 -3.39
C CYS A 57 -4.68 11.31 -1.97
N THR A 58 -5.31 10.62 -1.00
CA THR A 58 -5.46 11.15 0.36
C THR A 58 -5.17 10.10 1.44
N TYR A 59 -4.75 10.57 2.62
CA TYR A 59 -4.46 9.72 3.77
C TYR A 59 -5.69 8.97 4.28
N GLU A 60 -6.89 9.55 4.14
CA GLU A 60 -8.16 8.91 4.51
C GLU A 60 -8.50 7.75 3.57
N MET A 61 -8.17 7.88 2.27
CA MET A 61 -8.34 6.77 1.34
C MET A 61 -7.43 5.58 1.72
N ALA A 62 -6.20 5.85 2.16
CA ALA A 62 -5.26 4.82 2.62
C ALA A 62 -5.81 4.04 3.83
N THR A 63 -6.55 4.69 4.74
CA THR A 63 -7.19 4.01 5.87
C THR A 63 -8.40 3.16 5.49
N ASP A 64 -9.01 3.41 4.34
CA ASP A 64 -10.35 2.89 4.02
C ASP A 64 -10.31 1.69 3.06
N SER A 65 -9.21 1.55 2.32
CA SER A 65 -9.07 0.51 1.32
C SER A 65 -7.63 0.07 1.16
N GLN A 66 -7.43 -1.25 1.25
CA GLN A 66 -6.17 -1.92 0.94
C GLN A 66 -5.69 -1.56 -0.48
N GLY A 67 -6.61 -1.47 -1.43
CA GLY A 67 -6.33 -1.16 -2.84
C GLY A 67 -5.78 0.24 -3.11
N ILE A 68 -5.71 1.12 -2.10
CA ILE A 68 -5.21 2.49 -2.28
C ILE A 68 -3.68 2.56 -2.21
N ILE A 69 -3.07 1.66 -1.44
CA ILE A 69 -1.62 1.51 -1.29
C ILE A 69 -1.20 0.04 -1.55
N HIS A 70 -2.04 -0.72 -2.26
CA HIS A 70 -1.77 -2.12 -2.60
C HIS A 70 -0.58 -2.22 -3.56
N SER A 71 -0.50 -1.29 -4.50
CA SER A 71 0.60 -1.12 -5.44
C SER A 71 1.98 -1.18 -4.76
N LEU A 72 3.02 -1.34 -5.59
CA LEU A 72 4.41 -1.31 -5.14
C LEU A 72 4.64 -0.16 -4.16
N ALA A 73 4.91 -0.52 -2.90
CA ALA A 73 5.14 0.41 -1.82
C ALA A 73 6.48 0.10 -1.15
N LEU A 74 7.31 1.13 -1.05
CA LEU A 74 8.59 1.09 -0.37
C LEU A 74 8.41 1.73 1.00
N ILE A 75 8.70 1.00 2.05
CA ILE A 75 8.46 1.39 3.44
C ILE A 75 9.80 1.48 4.17
N ARG A 76 10.04 2.59 4.86
CA ARG A 76 11.14 2.68 5.82
C ARG A 76 10.82 1.78 7.01
N THR A 77 11.68 0.82 7.34
CA THR A 77 11.42 -0.10 8.46
C THR A 77 11.22 0.65 9.79
N ALA A 78 11.95 1.74 10.00
CA ALA A 78 11.81 2.61 11.16
C ALA A 78 10.45 3.35 11.26
N ALA A 79 9.65 3.37 10.19
CA ALA A 79 8.31 3.97 10.16
C ALA A 79 7.19 2.98 10.54
N VAL A 80 7.54 1.73 10.86
CA VAL A 80 6.60 0.68 11.28
C VAL A 80 6.94 0.25 12.70
N SER A 81 5.92 0.17 13.56
CA SER A 81 6.06 -0.27 14.95
C SER A 81 5.21 -1.51 15.23
N GLY A 82 5.19 -1.94 16.49
CA GLY A 82 4.32 -3.04 16.93
C GLY A 82 2.82 -2.72 16.86
N LEU A 83 2.42 -1.47 16.58
CA LEU A 83 1.01 -1.08 16.44
C LEU A 83 0.32 -1.82 15.29
N SER A 84 0.95 -1.85 14.12
CA SER A 84 0.39 -2.55 12.96
C SER A 84 0.27 -4.06 13.20
N PHE A 85 1.30 -4.67 13.78
CA PHE A 85 1.27 -6.10 14.12
C PHE A 85 0.17 -6.44 15.14
N GLY A 86 0.04 -5.63 16.20
CA GLY A 86 -1.00 -5.84 17.21
C GLY A 86 -2.41 -5.67 16.64
N LEU A 87 -2.61 -4.70 15.75
CA LEU A 87 -3.90 -4.48 15.11
C LEU A 87 -4.25 -5.60 14.13
N ALA A 88 -3.30 -6.00 13.28
CA ALA A 88 -3.47 -7.09 12.32
C ALA A 88 -3.79 -8.42 13.03
N SER A 89 -3.02 -8.76 14.08
CA SER A 89 -3.22 -9.96 14.89
C SER A 89 -4.60 -9.98 15.58
N ARG A 90 -5.04 -8.83 16.12
CA ARG A 90 -6.34 -8.70 16.80
C ARG A 90 -7.52 -9.00 15.88
N TYR A 91 -7.42 -8.65 14.60
CA TYR A 91 -8.50 -8.81 13.63
C TYR A 91 -8.28 -9.97 12.66
N GLY A 92 -7.17 -10.71 12.79
CA GLY A 92 -6.86 -11.87 11.94
C GLY A 92 -6.71 -11.50 10.46
N VAL A 93 -6.07 -10.37 10.17
CA VAL A 93 -5.82 -9.88 8.80
C VAL A 93 -4.34 -9.80 8.48
N ASP A 94 -4.01 -9.77 7.19
CA ASP A 94 -2.65 -9.54 6.74
C ASP A 94 -2.15 -8.17 7.18
N SER A 95 -0.91 -8.14 7.71
CA SER A 95 -0.34 -6.94 8.31
C SER A 95 0.13 -5.91 7.29
N GLU A 96 0.31 -6.29 6.03
CA GLU A 96 0.96 -5.47 5.00
C GLU A 96 0.26 -4.12 4.80
N TRP A 97 -1.05 -4.11 4.57
CA TRP A 97 -1.84 -2.88 4.48
C TRP A 97 -1.76 -2.03 5.74
N VAL A 98 -1.80 -2.68 6.90
CA VAL A 98 -1.78 -2.00 8.20
C VAL A 98 -0.42 -1.34 8.43
N MET A 99 0.67 -2.00 8.06
CA MET A 99 2.04 -1.48 8.11
C MET A 99 2.24 -0.29 7.16
N LYS A 100 1.78 -0.40 5.91
CA LYS A 100 1.84 0.69 4.94
C LYS A 100 1.04 1.90 5.43
N THR A 101 -0.15 1.67 5.98
CA THR A 101 -1.01 2.72 6.54
C THR A 101 -0.39 3.37 7.78
N GLU A 102 0.22 2.59 8.68
CA GLU A 102 0.95 3.13 9.84
C GLU A 102 2.07 4.07 9.40
N ALA A 103 2.92 3.62 8.47
CA ALA A 103 4.01 4.42 7.93
C ALA A 103 3.49 5.71 7.26
N ALA A 104 2.43 5.61 6.47
CA ALA A 104 1.80 6.76 5.82
C ALA A 104 1.27 7.77 6.84
N LEU A 105 0.47 7.31 7.81
CA LEU A 105 -0.17 8.20 8.77
C LEU A 105 0.86 8.86 9.69
N LEU A 106 1.78 8.10 10.26
CA LEU A 106 2.67 8.59 11.31
C LEU A 106 3.93 9.27 10.77
N HIS A 107 4.38 8.87 9.59
CA HIS A 107 5.65 9.33 9.01
C HIS A 107 5.53 9.94 7.62
N GLY A 108 4.30 10.08 7.12
CA GLY A 108 4.01 10.67 5.82
C GLY A 108 4.14 9.67 4.68
N ALA A 109 3.48 10.00 3.57
CA ALA A 109 3.52 9.23 2.34
C ALA A 109 3.88 10.12 1.15
N VAL A 110 4.42 9.51 0.09
CA VAL A 110 4.64 10.18 -1.19
C VAL A 110 4.19 9.28 -2.34
N HIS A 111 3.41 9.85 -3.27
CA HIS A 111 2.96 9.17 -4.46
C HIS A 111 3.96 9.34 -5.60
N VAL A 112 4.43 8.25 -6.18
CA VAL A 112 5.26 8.25 -7.39
C VAL A 112 4.33 8.08 -8.59
N PRO A 113 4.17 9.10 -9.46
CA PRO A 113 3.11 9.13 -10.49
C PRO A 113 3.46 8.28 -11.73
N MET A 114 3.86 7.02 -11.51
CA MET A 114 4.11 6.02 -12.54
C MET A 114 3.30 4.75 -12.26
N PHE A 115 3.02 3.97 -13.30
CA PHE A 115 2.57 2.59 -13.12
C PHE A 115 3.81 1.75 -12.84
N GLY A 116 4.01 1.38 -11.57
CA GLY A 116 5.24 0.73 -11.10
C GLY A 116 5.09 -0.76 -10.81
N TYR A 117 3.84 -1.25 -10.81
CA TYR A 117 3.49 -2.59 -10.38
C TYR A 117 2.46 -3.20 -11.35
N ARG A 118 2.67 -4.45 -11.75
CA ARG A 118 1.71 -5.24 -12.52
C ARG A 118 1.15 -6.34 -11.63
N TRP A 119 -0.12 -6.21 -11.31
CA TRP A 119 -0.88 -7.19 -10.55
C TRP A 119 -1.53 -8.22 -11.49
N THR A 120 -1.17 -9.49 -11.33
CA THR A 120 -1.66 -10.61 -12.13
C THR A 120 -3.03 -11.09 -11.64
N GLN A 121 -4.03 -11.00 -12.49
CA GLN A 121 -5.37 -11.54 -12.26
C GLN A 121 -5.45 -13.01 -12.69
N HIS A 122 -5.76 -13.88 -11.74
CA HIS A 122 -6.03 -15.29 -11.99
C HIS A 122 -7.52 -15.55 -12.25
N ALA A 123 -7.81 -16.48 -13.16
CA ALA A 123 -9.19 -16.84 -13.53
C ALA A 123 -10.02 -17.37 -12.34
N ASN A 124 -9.36 -17.96 -11.34
CA ASN A 124 -10.01 -18.53 -10.16
C ASN A 124 -10.02 -17.58 -8.94
N GLN A 125 -9.65 -16.30 -9.10
CA GLN A 125 -9.92 -15.28 -8.08
C GLN A 125 -11.41 -14.96 -8.04
N HIS A 126 -12.21 -15.92 -7.58
CA HIS A 126 -13.55 -15.67 -7.10
C HIS A 126 -13.41 -15.10 -5.70
N HIS A 127 -13.68 -13.79 -5.53
CA HIS A 127 -13.95 -13.25 -4.20
C HIS A 127 -15.05 -14.13 -3.57
N CYS A 128 -14.66 -14.87 -2.54
CA CYS A 128 -15.40 -16.01 -2.02
C CYS A 128 -16.84 -15.65 -1.60
N LEU A 129 -17.69 -16.68 -1.59
CA LEU A 129 -19.07 -16.77 -1.09
C LEU A 129 -19.49 -15.70 -0.07
N SER A 130 -20.71 -15.19 -0.23
CA SER A 130 -21.34 -14.05 0.49
C SER A 130 -20.98 -13.89 1.97
N ASP A 131 -20.95 -14.97 2.74
CA ASP A 131 -20.73 -14.94 4.19
C ASP A 131 -19.30 -14.54 4.58
N GLN A 132 -18.32 -14.77 3.70
CA GLN A 132 -16.95 -14.28 3.91
C GLN A 132 -16.81 -12.80 3.55
N VAL A 133 -17.63 -12.28 2.64
CA VAL A 133 -17.63 -10.86 2.26
C VAL A 133 -18.12 -9.99 3.42
N GLU A 134 -19.19 -10.40 4.11
CA GLU A 134 -19.70 -9.66 5.26
C GLU A 134 -18.70 -9.62 6.43
N LYS A 135 -18.09 -10.77 6.78
CA LYS A 135 -17.07 -10.84 7.85
C LYS A 135 -15.84 -10.00 7.52
N ARG A 136 -15.38 -10.00 6.27
CA ARG A 136 -14.27 -9.16 5.80
C ARG A 136 -14.62 -7.68 5.83
N THR A 137 -15.83 -7.31 5.42
CA THR A 137 -16.29 -5.91 5.43
C THR A 137 -16.37 -5.36 6.85
N HIS A 138 -16.94 -6.12 7.78
CA HIS A 138 -17.05 -5.71 9.18
C HIS A 138 -15.68 -5.61 9.88
N SER A 139 -14.74 -6.51 9.55
CA SER A 139 -13.38 -6.44 10.08
C SER A 139 -12.62 -5.23 9.52
N ARG A 140 -12.77 -4.95 8.21
CA ARG A 140 -12.19 -3.77 7.55
C ARG A 140 -12.64 -2.48 8.21
N GLU A 141 -13.94 -2.30 8.45
CA GLU A 141 -14.47 -1.09 9.10
C GLU A 141 -13.86 -0.85 10.49
N LYS A 142 -13.69 -1.92 11.28
CA LYS A 142 -13.05 -1.83 12.60
C LYS A 142 -11.57 -1.50 12.51
N ILE A 143 -10.86 -2.08 11.55
CA ILE A 143 -9.43 -1.79 11.33
C ILE A 143 -9.27 -0.34 10.86
N SER A 144 -10.05 0.10 9.86
CA SER A 144 -10.07 1.48 9.39
C SER A 144 -10.37 2.47 10.52
N ALA A 145 -11.38 2.19 11.35
CA ALA A 145 -11.70 3.02 12.50
C ALA A 145 -10.53 3.08 13.50
N ALA A 146 -9.86 1.97 13.77
CA ALA A 146 -8.70 1.93 14.65
C ALA A 146 -7.50 2.72 14.09
N MET A 147 -7.19 2.56 12.80
CA MET A 147 -6.09 3.29 12.15
C MET A 147 -6.33 4.80 12.13
N ARG A 148 -7.59 5.23 11.95
CA ARG A 148 -7.94 6.67 12.01
C ARG A 148 -7.65 7.29 13.38
N LEU A 149 -7.71 6.50 14.47
CA LEU A 149 -7.38 6.95 15.83
C LEU A 149 -5.89 7.13 16.08
N TRP A 150 -5.01 6.58 15.23
CA TRP A 150 -3.56 6.79 15.34
C TRP A 150 -3.14 8.24 15.10
N GLY A 151 -4.04 9.07 14.54
CA GLY A 151 -3.75 10.46 14.22
C GLY A 151 -2.81 10.58 13.03
N GLY A 152 -1.95 11.60 13.05
CA GLY A 152 -0.92 11.83 12.03
C GLY A 152 -1.38 12.65 10.83
N ASN A 153 -0.78 12.36 9.68
CA ASN A 153 -0.99 13.06 8.42
C ASN A 153 -2.44 12.93 7.92
N ARG A 154 -2.91 13.98 7.25
CA ARG A 154 -4.29 14.15 6.76
C ARG A 154 -4.31 14.88 5.43
N GLY A 155 -5.40 14.71 4.68
CA GLY A 155 -5.59 15.38 3.40
C GLY A 155 -4.78 14.76 2.26
N VAL A 156 -4.34 15.60 1.33
CA VAL A 156 -3.73 15.15 0.07
C VAL A 156 -2.32 14.61 0.29
N ILE A 157 -2.04 13.44 -0.26
CA ILE A 157 -0.71 12.85 -0.31
C ILE A 157 0.12 13.58 -1.38
N PRO A 158 1.32 14.10 -1.06
CA PRO A 158 2.19 14.74 -2.03
C PRO A 158 2.58 13.81 -3.18
N VAL A 159 2.66 14.38 -4.39
CA VAL A 159 3.14 13.68 -5.59
C VAL A 159 4.62 14.02 -5.80
N TYR A 160 5.44 13.00 -6.03
CA TYR A 160 6.86 13.14 -6.34
C TYR A 160 7.05 13.79 -7.71
N GLY A 161 7.78 14.92 -7.75
CA GLY A 161 7.95 15.76 -8.93
C GLY A 161 9.20 15.49 -9.78
N GLY A 162 10.11 14.62 -9.32
CA GLY A 162 11.45 14.46 -9.90
C GLY A 162 12.48 15.32 -9.19
#